data_AF-A0A7X7L1F3-F1
#
_entry.id   AF-A0A7X7L1F3-F1
#
_cell.length_a   1.000
_cell.length_b   1.000
_cell.length_c   1.000
_cell.angle_alpha   90.00
_cell.angle_beta   90.00
_cell.angle_gamma   90.00
#
_symmetry.space_group_name_H-M   'P 1'
#
loop_
_entity.id
_entity.type
_entity.pdbx_description
1 polymer ?
#
loop_
_entity_poly.entity_id
_entity_poly.type
_entity_poly.pdbx_seq_one_letter_code
_entity_poly.pdbx_strand_id
1 'polypeptide(L)'
;MFWLSENWLAGFWAAFFRSLGVLALLPFGSVLESCLRRVMFALVLGALLASFAGGSSSDGLVALSANFLVGVLVGLPFAIAVEAGGMLGELFDSGRGQNLASFYDPLSDIQQSQLAVCSKLMVWATLLISGALERVVLTLKQSFAILPCSEDLLTRLPEIGMRLLIVLDFAFTGTVALFLPLALVFLLSDCLVGGLSKILPGANFYGDSFQLKSYVGLLLLVVLVHDDWSGQLITLCTSLGRAFLG
;
A
#
# COMPACT_ATOMS: atom_id res chain seq x y z
N MET A 1 38.40 14.97 11.41
CA MET A 1 38.95 14.82 10.05
C MET A 1 38.35 13.54 9.48
N PHE A 2 37.18 13.66 8.84
CA PHE A 2 36.47 12.52 8.25
C PHE A 2 37.25 12.07 7.02
N TRP A 3 37.93 10.94 7.10
CA TRP A 3 38.56 10.31 5.94
C TRP A 3 37.44 9.74 5.07
N LEU A 4 36.99 10.51 4.07
CA LEU A 4 36.25 10.01 2.92
C LEU A 4 37.21 9.10 2.14
N SER A 5 37.39 7.86 2.58
CA SER A 5 38.01 6.84 1.74
C SER A 5 37.10 6.59 0.53
N GLU A 6 37.68 6.30 -0.63
CA GLU A 6 36.90 6.01 -1.86
C GLU A 6 35.82 4.93 -1.61
N ASN A 7 36.12 3.99 -0.72
CA ASN A 7 35.22 2.93 -0.28
C ASN A 7 33.96 3.45 0.45
N TRP A 8 34.06 4.55 1.20
CA TRP A 8 32.89 5.14 1.88
C TRP A 8 31.97 5.85 0.90
N LEU A 9 32.54 6.52 -0.11
CA LEU A 9 31.76 7.21 -1.15
C LEU A 9 30.96 6.22 -2.01
N ALA A 10 31.54 5.08 -2.36
CA ALA A 10 30.83 4.00 -3.06
C ALA A 10 29.68 3.45 -2.21
N GLY A 11 29.92 3.15 -0.93
CA GLY A 11 28.88 2.70 0.00
C GLY A 11 27.75 3.72 0.19
N PHE A 12 28.08 5.02 0.20
CA PHE A 12 27.09 6.09 0.25
C PHE A 12 26.16 6.08 -0.95
N TRP A 13 26.66 5.98 -2.18
CA TRP A 13 25.82 5.96 -3.38
C TRP A 13 24.90 4.74 -3.40
N ALA A 14 25.40 3.55 -3.07
CA ALA A 14 24.58 2.35 -2.97
C ALA A 14 23.45 2.53 -1.93
N ALA A 15 23.78 3.07 -0.75
CA ALA A 15 22.80 3.31 0.31
C ALA A 15 21.77 4.40 -0.05
N PHE A 16 22.20 5.44 -0.76
CA PHE A 16 21.34 6.49 -1.26
C PHE A 16 20.31 5.95 -2.26
N PHE A 17 20.73 5.24 -3.31
CA PHE A 17 19.79 4.73 -4.31
C PHE A 17 18.81 3.70 -3.73
N ARG A 18 19.27 2.87 -2.79
CA ARG A 18 18.43 1.90 -2.10
C ARG A 18 17.39 2.57 -1.19
N SER A 19 17.78 3.56 -0.40
CA SER A 19 16.84 4.33 0.42
C SER A 19 15.87 5.17 -0.43
N LEU A 20 16.32 5.68 -1.58
CA LEU A 20 15.48 6.37 -2.55
C LEU A 20 14.40 5.44 -3.12
N GLY A 21 14.73 4.19 -3.42
CA GLY A 21 13.76 3.17 -3.86
C GLY A 21 12.66 2.91 -2.82
N VAL A 22 13.02 2.81 -1.54
CA VAL A 22 12.05 2.63 -0.44
C VAL A 22 11.13 3.85 -0.35
N LEU A 23 11.70 5.05 -0.31
CA LEU A 23 10.95 6.31 -0.17
C LEU A 23 10.11 6.67 -1.40
N ALA A 24 10.46 6.17 -2.58
CA ALA A 24 9.67 6.33 -3.78
C ALA A 24 8.31 5.60 -3.67
N LEU A 25 8.29 4.43 -3.03
CA LEU A 25 7.10 3.59 -2.92
C LEU A 25 6.26 3.85 -1.67
N LEU A 26 6.87 4.28 -0.56
CA LEU A 26 6.12 4.50 0.66
C LEU A 26 5.08 5.65 0.50
N PRO A 27 3.81 5.39 0.85
CA PRO A 27 2.73 6.35 0.68
C PRO A 27 2.67 7.33 1.86
N PHE A 28 3.62 8.25 1.92
CA PHE A 28 3.65 9.32 2.94
C PHE A 28 2.58 10.41 2.75
N GLY A 29 1.66 10.25 1.78
CA GLY A 29 0.63 11.23 1.46
C GLY A 29 1.21 12.61 1.10
N SER A 30 0.47 13.66 1.45
CA SER A 30 0.78 15.05 1.10
C SER A 30 2.01 15.64 1.79
N VAL A 31 2.45 15.03 2.88
CA VAL A 31 3.62 15.49 3.66
C VAL A 31 4.91 15.39 2.85
N LEU A 32 5.04 14.37 2.00
CA LEU A 32 6.20 14.09 1.15
C LEU A 32 5.85 14.13 -0.35
N GLU A 33 4.83 14.91 -0.73
CA GLU A 33 4.43 15.10 -2.13
C GLU A 33 5.55 15.66 -3.01
N SER A 34 6.32 16.63 -2.49
CA SER A 34 7.41 17.19 -3.27
C SER A 34 8.55 16.17 -3.40
N CYS A 35 8.85 15.79 -4.64
CA CYS A 35 9.96 14.89 -5.00
C CYS A 35 11.27 15.29 -4.29
N LEU A 36 11.53 16.60 -4.16
CA LEU A 36 12.69 17.14 -3.44
C LEU A 36 12.77 16.64 -1.98
N ARG A 37 11.66 16.64 -1.23
CA ARG A 37 11.69 16.18 0.18
C ARG A 37 12.06 14.70 0.27
N ARG A 38 11.54 13.86 -0.63
CA ARG A 38 11.88 12.43 -0.68
C ARG A 38 13.36 12.21 -0.96
N VAL A 39 13.92 12.97 -1.91
CA VAL A 39 15.36 12.92 -2.23
C VAL A 39 16.21 13.38 -1.05
N MET A 40 15.82 14.45 -0.35
CA MET A 40 16.56 14.92 0.84
C MET A 40 16.55 13.90 1.97
N PHE A 41 15.40 13.25 2.24
CA PHE A 41 15.33 12.17 3.22
C PHE A 41 16.15 10.95 2.80
N ALA A 42 16.14 10.58 1.52
CA ALA A 42 16.99 9.52 0.99
C ALA A 42 18.48 9.84 1.18
N LEU A 43 18.87 11.10 1.00
CA LEU A 43 20.24 11.56 1.20
C LEU A 43 20.68 11.39 2.66
N VAL A 44 19.83 11.81 3.61
CA VAL A 44 20.09 11.65 5.04
C VAL A 44 20.16 10.17 5.43
N LEU A 45 19.21 9.34 4.99
CA LEU A 45 19.23 7.90 5.27
C LEU A 45 20.43 7.21 4.63
N GLY A 46 20.77 7.57 3.40
CA GLY A 46 21.96 7.08 2.69
C GLY A 46 23.25 7.39 3.44
N ALA A 47 23.40 8.62 3.96
CA ALA A 47 24.55 9.01 4.77
C ALA A 47 24.66 8.21 6.07
N LEU A 48 23.54 7.97 6.75
CA LEU A 48 23.50 7.18 7.99
C LEU A 48 23.79 5.69 7.76
N LEU A 49 23.42 5.18 6.58
CA LEU A 49 23.53 3.75 6.25
C LEU A 49 24.76 3.41 5.40
N ALA A 50 25.53 4.41 4.96
CA ALA A 50 26.71 4.25 4.12
C ALA A 50 27.74 3.26 4.71
N SER A 51 27.90 3.24 6.03
CA SER A 51 28.82 2.31 6.71
C SER A 51 28.42 0.84 6.60
N PHE A 52 27.15 0.55 6.32
CA PHE A 52 26.62 -0.82 6.23
C PHE A 52 26.63 -1.38 4.81
N ALA A 53 26.69 -0.51 3.79
CA ALA A 53 26.69 -0.95 2.40
C ALA A 53 27.98 -1.71 2.01
N GLY A 54 29.07 -1.55 2.77
CA GLY A 54 30.37 -2.12 2.44
C GLY A 54 30.98 -1.42 1.22
N GLY A 55 32.31 -1.38 1.13
CA GLY A 55 33.02 -0.76 0.01
C GLY A 55 32.98 -1.60 -1.27
N SER A 56 31.87 -2.27 -1.60
CA SER A 56 31.71 -2.89 -2.91
C SER A 56 31.56 -1.77 -3.93
N SER A 57 32.50 -1.71 -4.87
CA SER A 57 32.57 -0.68 -5.91
C SER A 57 31.26 -0.64 -6.70
N SER A 58 30.38 0.29 -6.33
CA SER A 58 29.08 0.52 -6.97
C SER A 58 29.21 1.43 -8.20
N ASP A 59 30.34 1.39 -8.90
CA ASP A 59 30.69 2.38 -9.93
C ASP A 59 29.97 2.15 -11.27
N GLY A 60 29.10 1.14 -11.34
CA GLY A 60 28.28 0.86 -12.53
C GLY A 60 26.85 1.38 -12.41
N LEU A 61 26.32 1.97 -13.49
CA LEU A 61 24.90 2.35 -13.61
C LEU A 61 23.96 1.17 -13.27
N VAL A 62 24.36 -0.04 -13.62
CA VAL A 62 23.64 -1.30 -13.34
C VAL A 62 23.61 -1.61 -11.83
N ALA A 63 24.69 -1.33 -11.11
CA ALA A 63 24.75 -1.54 -9.66
C ALA A 63 23.85 -0.54 -8.91
N LEU A 64 23.81 0.71 -9.39
CA LEU A 64 22.94 1.74 -8.82
C LEU A 64 21.46 1.44 -9.08
N SER A 65 21.10 1.02 -10.29
CA SER A 65 19.72 0.63 -10.61
C SER A 65 19.27 -0.62 -9.85
N ALA A 66 20.16 -1.59 -9.64
CA ALA A 66 19.89 -2.76 -8.81
C ALA A 66 19.64 -2.37 -7.35
N ASN A 67 20.44 -1.46 -6.77
CA ASN A 67 20.22 -0.96 -5.41
C ASN A 67 18.87 -0.24 -5.30
N PHE A 68 18.51 0.60 -6.27
CA PHE A 68 17.19 1.22 -6.33
C PHE A 68 16.07 0.16 -6.36
N LEU A 69 16.21 -0.88 -7.19
CA LEU A 69 15.23 -1.96 -7.28
C LEU A 69 15.09 -2.72 -5.95
N VAL A 70 16.18 -2.99 -5.21
CA VAL A 70 16.05 -3.60 -3.88
C VAL A 70 15.29 -2.68 -2.94
N GLY A 71 15.58 -1.38 -2.99
CA GLY A 71 14.84 -0.39 -2.22
C GLY A 71 13.33 -0.46 -2.49
N VAL A 72 12.96 -0.49 -3.77
CA VAL A 72 11.58 -0.69 -4.22
C VAL A 72 10.99 -1.96 -3.60
N LEU A 73 11.68 -3.09 -3.72
CA LEU A 73 11.21 -4.39 -3.19
C LEU A 73 11.00 -4.39 -1.67
N VAL A 74 11.82 -3.64 -0.91
CA VAL A 74 11.65 -3.48 0.55
C VAL A 74 10.42 -2.63 0.89
N GLY A 75 10.16 -1.56 0.12
CA GLY A 75 9.01 -0.67 0.36
C GLY A 75 7.67 -1.23 -0.14
N LEU A 76 7.70 -2.12 -1.13
CA LEU A 76 6.52 -2.55 -1.88
C LEU A 76 5.43 -3.27 -1.05
N PRO A 77 5.74 -4.16 -0.08
CA PRO A 77 4.72 -4.77 0.76
C PRO A 77 3.88 -3.76 1.56
N PHE A 78 4.51 -2.67 2.03
CA PHE A 78 3.82 -1.61 2.76
C PHE A 78 2.94 -0.77 1.84
N ALA A 79 3.42 -0.50 0.61
CA ALA A 79 2.62 0.16 -0.41
C ALA A 79 1.40 -0.67 -0.79
N ILE A 80 1.56 -1.99 -0.99
CA ILE A 80 0.45 -2.92 -1.25
C ILE A 80 -0.58 -2.85 -0.12
N ALA A 81 -0.15 -2.87 1.16
CA ALA A 81 -1.08 -2.85 2.29
C ALA A 81 -1.95 -1.57 2.30
N VAL A 82 -1.35 -0.40 2.01
CA VAL A 82 -2.10 0.87 1.95
C VAL A 82 -3.02 0.91 0.73
N GLU A 83 -2.54 0.47 -0.43
CA GLU A 83 -3.36 0.42 -1.65
C GLU A 83 -4.51 -0.59 -1.53
N ALA A 84 -4.33 -1.71 -0.83
CA ALA A 84 -5.40 -2.65 -0.50
C ALA A 84 -6.49 -1.98 0.35
N GLY A 85 -6.11 -1.16 1.33
CA GLY A 85 -7.05 -0.32 2.08
C GLY A 85 -7.80 0.65 1.19
N GLY A 86 -7.11 1.30 0.25
CA GLY A 86 -7.73 2.18 -0.74
C GLY A 86 -8.73 1.47 -1.64
N MET A 87 -8.35 0.29 -2.13
CA MET A 87 -9.21 -0.57 -2.94
C MET A 87 -10.50 -0.94 -2.20
N LEU A 88 -10.44 -1.23 -0.89
CA LEU A 88 -11.63 -1.49 -0.09
C LEU A 88 -12.60 -0.30 -0.09
N GLY A 89 -12.08 0.91 0.09
CA GLY A 89 -12.88 2.14 0.08
C GLY A 89 -13.48 2.44 -1.28
N GLU A 90 -12.72 2.21 -2.36
CA GLU A 90 -13.18 2.36 -3.73
C GLU A 90 -14.30 1.36 -4.08
N LEU A 91 -14.17 0.10 -3.66
CA LEU A 91 -15.20 -0.93 -3.81
C LEU A 91 -16.47 -0.57 -3.05
N PHE A 92 -16.34 0.00 -1.85
CA PHE A 92 -17.49 0.46 -1.07
C PHE A 92 -18.23 1.61 -1.76
N ASP A 93 -17.52 2.64 -2.20
CA ASP A 93 -18.13 3.79 -2.90
C ASP A 93 -18.73 3.39 -4.25
N SER A 94 -18.09 2.45 -4.95
CA SER A 94 -18.63 1.84 -6.16
C SER A 94 -19.88 1.01 -5.88
N GLY A 95 -19.88 0.20 -4.82
CA GLY A 95 -20.99 -0.68 -4.45
C GLY A 95 -22.27 0.06 -4.05
N ARG A 96 -22.13 1.23 -3.41
CA ARG A 96 -23.28 2.11 -3.13
C ARG A 96 -23.69 2.95 -4.34
N GLY A 97 -22.80 3.17 -5.30
CA GLY A 97 -23.07 3.83 -6.58
C GLY A 97 -22.54 5.27 -6.70
N GLN A 98 -21.66 5.72 -5.79
CA GLN A 98 -21.17 7.10 -5.79
C GLN A 98 -20.25 7.37 -6.99
N ASN A 99 -19.49 6.35 -7.41
CA ASN A 99 -18.59 6.41 -8.56
C ASN A 99 -19.24 5.91 -9.86
N LEU A 100 -20.58 5.91 -9.95
CA LEU A 100 -21.26 5.55 -11.21
C LEU A 100 -20.97 6.55 -12.34
N ALA A 101 -20.85 7.83 -12.01
CA ALA A 101 -20.56 8.87 -13.01
C ALA A 101 -19.23 8.63 -13.74
N SER A 102 -18.19 8.16 -13.05
CA SER A 102 -16.89 7.85 -13.66
C SER A 102 -16.90 6.61 -14.55
N PHE A 103 -17.86 5.69 -14.36
CA PHE A 103 -18.06 4.59 -15.30
C PHE A 103 -18.78 5.03 -16.59
N TYR A 104 -19.58 6.09 -16.53
CA TYR A 104 -20.28 6.63 -17.69
C TYR A 104 -19.41 7.61 -18.51
N ASP A 105 -18.63 8.45 -17.82
CA ASP A 105 -17.68 9.36 -18.47
C ASP A 105 -16.33 9.34 -17.73
N PRO A 106 -15.38 8.47 -18.15
CA PRO A 106 -14.05 8.40 -17.53
C PRO A 106 -13.15 9.58 -17.91
N LEU A 107 -13.55 10.41 -18.89
CA LEU A 107 -12.81 11.60 -19.30
C LEU A 107 -13.24 12.84 -18.49
N SER A 108 -14.40 12.78 -17.82
CA SER A 108 -14.78 13.75 -16.82
C SER A 108 -13.90 13.59 -15.58
N ASP A 109 -13.27 14.68 -15.15
CA ASP A 109 -12.26 14.74 -14.08
C ASP A 109 -12.92 14.54 -12.70
N ILE A 110 -13.43 13.33 -12.46
CA ILE A 110 -14.12 12.96 -11.22
C ILE A 110 -13.07 12.63 -10.16
N GLN A 111 -13.20 13.30 -9.02
CA GLN A 111 -12.34 13.16 -7.85
C GLN A 111 -12.29 11.71 -7.36
N GLN A 112 -11.10 11.27 -6.93
CA GLN A 112 -10.90 10.01 -6.20
C GLN A 112 -11.96 9.83 -5.10
N SER A 113 -12.40 8.58 -4.90
CA SER A 113 -13.30 8.22 -3.80
C SER A 113 -12.82 8.79 -2.47
N GLN A 114 -13.69 9.52 -1.78
CA GLN A 114 -13.38 10.09 -0.47
C GLN A 114 -13.16 8.99 0.56
N LEU A 115 -13.92 7.88 0.48
CA LEU A 115 -13.71 6.74 1.38
C LEU A 115 -12.44 5.96 1.06
N ALA A 116 -12.00 5.88 -0.20
CA ALA A 116 -10.70 5.31 -0.56
C ALA A 116 -9.54 6.14 0.03
N VAL A 117 -9.63 7.46 0.02
CA VAL A 117 -8.63 8.33 0.66
C VAL A 117 -8.65 8.14 2.18
N CYS A 118 -9.83 8.11 2.80
CA CYS A 118 -9.98 7.89 4.24
C CYS A 118 -9.42 6.52 4.68
N SER A 119 -9.73 5.46 3.94
CA SER A 119 -9.26 4.11 4.25
C SER A 119 -7.74 3.98 4.08
N LYS A 120 -7.15 4.59 3.04
CA LYS A 120 -5.68 4.68 2.88
C LYS A 120 -5.04 5.35 4.09
N LEU A 121 -5.58 6.48 4.55
CA LEU A 121 -5.06 7.19 5.73
C LEU A 121 -5.20 6.37 7.00
N MET A 122 -6.32 5.66 7.18
CA MET A 122 -6.55 4.79 8.33
C MET A 122 -5.57 3.62 8.37
N VAL A 123 -5.35 2.93 7.23
CA VAL A 123 -4.34 1.86 7.13
C VAL A 123 -2.92 2.40 7.33
N TRP A 124 -2.62 3.58 6.79
CA TRP A 124 -1.32 4.20 7.02
C TRP A 124 -1.10 4.52 8.50
N ALA A 125 -2.10 5.10 9.19
CA ALA A 125 -2.02 5.38 10.61
C ALA A 125 -1.81 4.12 11.46
N THR A 126 -2.50 3.02 11.15
CA THR A 126 -2.31 1.75 11.87
C THR A 126 -0.92 1.15 11.63
N LEU A 127 -0.39 1.25 10.40
CA LEU A 127 0.99 0.86 10.11
C LEU A 127 1.99 1.67 10.94
N LEU A 128 1.82 3.00 11.03
CA LEU A 128 2.68 3.86 11.84
C LEU A 128 2.64 3.47 13.33
N ILE A 129 1.45 3.26 13.90
CA ILE A 129 1.27 2.85 15.30
C ILE A 129 1.91 1.48 15.56
N SER A 130 1.85 0.56 14.59
CA SER A 130 2.45 -0.78 14.72
C SER A 130 3.99 -0.80 14.72
N GLY A 131 4.64 0.35 14.51
CA GLY A 131 6.10 0.43 14.36
C GLY A 131 6.59 -0.05 12.98
N ALA A 132 5.75 -0.01 11.95
CA ALA A 132 6.11 -0.46 10.60
C ALA A 132 7.36 0.27 10.04
N LEU A 133 7.48 1.58 10.27
CA LEU A 133 8.63 2.36 9.79
C LEU A 133 9.95 1.92 10.40
N GLU A 134 9.95 1.56 11.69
CA GLU A 134 11.15 1.00 12.34
C GLU A 134 11.56 -0.30 11.65
N ARG A 135 10.58 -1.18 11.38
CA ARG A 135 10.82 -2.43 10.66
C ARG A 135 11.35 -2.19 9.25
N VAL A 136 10.84 -1.19 8.52
CA VAL A 136 11.36 -0.80 7.20
C VAL A 136 12.84 -0.42 7.27
N VAL A 137 13.24 0.38 8.26
CA VAL A 137 14.64 0.79 8.40
C VAL A 137 15.53 -0.40 8.77
N LEU A 138 15.04 -1.30 9.64
CA LEU A 138 15.75 -2.52 10.01
C LEU A 138 15.90 -3.48 8.83
N THR A 139 14.84 -3.69 8.03
CA THR A 139 14.92 -4.53 6.83
C THR A 139 15.81 -3.92 5.76
N LEU A 140 15.80 -2.58 5.62
CA LEU A 140 16.73 -1.88 4.73
C LEU A 140 18.18 -2.12 5.18
N LYS A 141 18.48 -2.00 6.48
CA LYS A 141 19.81 -2.34 7.03
C LYS A 141 20.19 -3.79 6.75
N GLN A 142 19.29 -4.75 7.03
CA GLN A 142 19.52 -6.17 6.79
C GLN A 142 19.71 -6.48 5.29
N SER A 143 19.07 -5.73 4.41
CA SER A 143 19.15 -5.94 2.97
C SER A 143 20.57 -5.78 2.43
N PHE A 144 21.43 -4.95 3.04
CA PHE A 144 22.84 -4.83 2.66
C PHE A 144 23.66 -6.09 2.97
N ALA A 145 23.27 -6.86 4.01
CA ALA A 145 23.92 -8.13 4.32
C ALA A 145 23.44 -9.28 3.42
N ILE A 146 22.17 -9.26 3.01
CA ILE A 146 21.55 -10.34 2.22
C ILE A 146 21.82 -10.15 0.72
N LEU A 147 21.77 -8.91 0.22
CA LEU A 147 22.03 -8.54 -1.17
C LEU A 147 23.07 -7.41 -1.24
N PRO A 148 24.37 -7.73 -1.09
CA PRO A 148 25.46 -6.78 -1.15
C PRO A 148 25.86 -6.40 -2.59
N CYS A 149 25.62 -7.26 -3.59
CA CYS A 149 26.00 -7.05 -4.99
C CYS A 149 24.82 -7.17 -5.96
N SER A 150 24.91 -6.54 -7.13
CA SER A 150 23.89 -6.57 -8.19
C SER A 150 23.76 -7.93 -8.87
N GLU A 151 24.80 -8.77 -8.87
CA GLU A 151 24.76 -10.10 -9.49
C GLU A 151 23.89 -11.09 -8.70
N ASP A 152 23.89 -10.99 -7.37
CA ASP A 152 23.04 -11.79 -6.48
C ASP A 152 21.55 -11.46 -6.62
N LEU A 153 21.23 -10.25 -7.08
CA LEU A 153 19.86 -9.82 -7.29
C LEU A 153 19.21 -10.56 -8.46
N LEU A 154 19.90 -10.67 -9.59
CA LEU A 154 19.35 -11.30 -10.80
C LEU A 154 19.06 -12.79 -10.58
N THR A 155 19.89 -13.48 -9.79
CA THR A 155 19.70 -14.90 -9.48
C THR A 155 18.55 -15.14 -8.50
N ARG A 156 18.31 -14.21 -7.55
CA ARG A 156 17.24 -14.33 -6.54
C ARG A 156 15.92 -13.67 -6.94
N LEU A 157 15.90 -12.91 -8.04
CA LEU A 157 14.70 -12.21 -8.54
C LEU A 157 13.46 -13.11 -8.66
N PRO A 158 13.55 -14.35 -9.19
CA PRO A 158 12.39 -15.22 -9.33
C PRO A 158 11.76 -15.60 -7.98
N GLU A 159 12.58 -15.92 -6.97
CA GLU A 159 12.11 -16.27 -5.63
C GLU A 159 11.44 -15.07 -4.96
N ILE A 160 12.07 -13.89 -5.04
CA ILE A 160 11.53 -12.66 -4.48
C ILE A 160 10.21 -12.29 -5.17
N GLY A 161 10.12 -12.45 -6.48
CA GLY A 161 8.90 -12.22 -7.26
C GLY A 161 7.76 -13.14 -6.84
N MET A 162 8.03 -14.43 -6.60
CA MET A 162 7.03 -15.37 -6.10
C MET A 162 6.53 -15.00 -4.71
N ARG A 163 7.43 -14.65 -3.78
CA ARG A 163 7.04 -14.17 -2.44
C ARG A 163 6.17 -12.91 -2.52
N LEU A 164 6.49 -12.02 -3.45
CA LEU A 164 5.72 -10.80 -3.67
C LEU A 164 4.31 -11.08 -4.22
N LEU A 165 4.18 -12.03 -5.14
CA LEU A 165 2.88 -12.45 -5.64
C LEU A 165 2.00 -13.04 -4.52
N ILE A 166 2.58 -13.79 -3.59
CA ILE A 166 1.86 -14.29 -2.41
C ILE A 166 1.34 -13.14 -1.54
N VAL A 167 2.17 -12.11 -1.31
CA VAL A 167 1.76 -10.91 -0.56
C VAL A 167 0.61 -10.19 -1.27
N LEU A 168 0.68 -10.07 -2.60
CA LEU A 168 -0.35 -9.43 -3.40
C LEU A 168 -1.66 -10.22 -3.36
N ASP A 169 -1.61 -11.54 -3.53
CA ASP A 169 -2.76 -12.43 -3.45
C ASP A 169 -3.43 -12.35 -2.06
N PHE A 170 -2.62 -12.37 -1.00
CA PHE A 170 -3.12 -12.20 0.37
C PHE A 170 -3.81 -10.85 0.59
N ALA A 171 -3.23 -9.76 0.11
CA ALA A 171 -3.82 -8.43 0.23
C ALA A 171 -5.13 -8.31 -0.56
N PHE A 172 -5.18 -8.88 -1.77
CA PHE A 172 -6.36 -8.87 -2.62
C PHE A 172 -7.48 -9.72 -2.04
N THR A 173 -7.20 -10.98 -1.69
CA THR A 173 -8.17 -11.89 -1.08
C THR A 173 -8.70 -11.35 0.25
N GLY A 174 -7.84 -10.78 1.09
CA GLY A 174 -8.25 -10.12 2.34
C GLY A 174 -9.18 -8.94 2.09
N THR A 175 -8.86 -8.09 1.10
CA THR A 175 -9.72 -6.95 0.73
C THR A 175 -11.09 -7.40 0.23
N VAL A 176 -11.13 -8.38 -0.68
CA VAL A 176 -12.39 -8.91 -1.22
C VAL A 176 -13.20 -9.61 -0.14
N ALA A 177 -12.57 -10.37 0.75
CA ALA A 177 -13.24 -11.03 1.87
C ALA A 177 -13.89 -10.02 2.83
N LEU A 178 -13.22 -8.90 3.12
CA LEU A 178 -13.77 -7.80 3.92
C LEU A 178 -14.93 -7.09 3.22
N PHE A 179 -14.87 -6.95 1.90
CA PHE A 179 -15.94 -6.34 1.11
C PHE A 179 -17.17 -7.24 0.93
N LEU A 180 -16.97 -8.56 0.90
CA LEU A 180 -18.02 -9.53 0.60
C LEU A 180 -19.33 -9.38 1.42
N PRO A 181 -19.31 -9.23 2.77
CA PRO A 181 -20.54 -9.02 3.54
C PRO A 181 -21.28 -7.74 3.14
N LEU A 182 -20.54 -6.66 2.83
CA LEU A 182 -21.11 -5.39 2.39
C LEU A 182 -21.73 -5.54 0.99
N ALA A 183 -21.04 -6.23 0.08
CA ALA A 183 -21.53 -6.53 -1.26
C ALA A 183 -22.85 -7.31 -1.23
N LEU A 184 -22.96 -8.32 -0.34
CA LEU A 184 -24.19 -9.08 -0.16
C LEU A 184 -25.35 -8.20 0.28
N VAL A 185 -25.13 -7.29 1.23
CA VAL A 185 -26.17 -6.37 1.68
C VAL A 185 -26.59 -5.40 0.57
N PHE A 186 -25.64 -4.88 -0.21
CA PHE A 186 -25.96 -4.02 -1.35
C PHE A 186 -26.77 -4.77 -2.41
N LEU A 187 -26.41 -6.02 -2.71
CA LEU A 187 -27.13 -6.87 -3.65
C LEU A 187 -28.55 -7.19 -3.16
N LEU A 188 -28.70 -7.52 -1.88
CA LEU A 188 -30.02 -7.75 -1.27
C LEU A 188 -30.88 -6.48 -1.32
N SER A 189 -30.30 -5.31 -1.06
CA SER A 189 -31.00 -4.03 -1.20
C SER A 189 -31.53 -3.81 -2.61
N ASP A 190 -30.74 -4.14 -3.65
CA ASP A 190 -31.20 -4.04 -5.05
C ASP A 190 -32.32 -5.03 -5.35
N CYS A 191 -32.21 -6.27 -4.87
CA CYS A 191 -33.26 -7.27 -5.05
C CYS A 191 -34.58 -6.84 -4.38
N LEU A 192 -34.51 -6.25 -3.18
CA LEU A 192 -35.68 -5.74 -2.47
C LEU A 192 -36.37 -4.61 -3.24
N VAL A 193 -35.60 -3.62 -3.72
CA VAL A 193 -36.16 -2.52 -4.51
C VAL A 193 -36.69 -2.99 -5.86
N GLY A 194 -36.01 -3.95 -6.51
CA GLY A 194 -36.50 -4.60 -7.73
C GLY A 194 -37.84 -5.32 -7.51
N GLY A 195 -38.01 -5.97 -6.36
CA GLY A 195 -39.28 -6.57 -5.94
C GLY A 195 -40.37 -5.52 -5.70
N LEU A 196 -40.06 -4.45 -4.96
CA LEU A 196 -41.00 -3.36 -4.66
C LEU A 196 -41.49 -2.65 -5.93
N SER A 197 -40.61 -2.45 -6.91
CA SER A 197 -40.95 -1.86 -8.21
C SER A 197 -42.03 -2.65 -8.97
N LYS A 198 -42.15 -3.96 -8.75
CA LYS A 198 -43.23 -4.77 -9.34
C LYS A 198 -44.58 -4.57 -8.64
N ILE A 199 -44.56 -4.27 -7.34
CA ILE A 199 -45.77 -4.12 -6.51
C ILE A 199 -46.35 -2.71 -6.67
N LEU A 200 -45.49 -1.71 -6.85
CA LEU A 200 -45.84 -0.29 -6.93
C LEU A 200 -45.27 0.33 -8.23
N PRO A 201 -45.89 0.06 -9.40
CA PRO A 201 -45.36 0.45 -10.71
C PRO A 201 -45.34 1.97 -10.97
N GLY A 202 -45.93 2.78 -10.09
CA GLY A 202 -45.94 4.25 -10.19
C GLY A 202 -44.85 4.96 -9.38
N ALA A 203 -44.02 4.24 -8.61
CA ALA A 203 -43.00 4.81 -7.74
C ALA A 203 -41.58 4.59 -8.27
N ASN A 204 -40.78 5.66 -8.31
CA ASN A 204 -39.41 5.65 -8.83
C ASN A 204 -38.39 5.26 -7.74
N PHE A 205 -38.41 4.00 -7.30
CA PHE A 205 -37.54 3.54 -6.21
C PHE A 205 -36.04 3.49 -6.55
N TYR A 206 -35.65 3.67 -7.82
CA TYR A 206 -34.24 3.62 -8.22
C TYR A 206 -33.40 4.73 -7.57
N GLY A 207 -33.95 5.95 -7.46
CA GLY A 207 -33.28 7.05 -6.76
C GLY A 207 -33.17 6.81 -5.25
N ASP A 208 -34.17 6.14 -4.67
CA ASP A 208 -34.23 5.84 -3.23
C ASP A 208 -33.28 4.69 -2.85
N SER A 209 -33.00 3.74 -3.75
CA SER A 209 -32.02 2.67 -3.55
C SER A 209 -30.64 3.19 -3.18
N PHE A 210 -30.18 4.25 -3.85
CA PHE A 210 -28.84 4.81 -3.62
C PHE A 210 -28.69 5.36 -2.20
N GLN A 211 -29.72 6.07 -1.74
CA GLN A 211 -29.76 6.65 -0.40
C GLN A 211 -29.82 5.55 0.66
N LEU A 212 -30.68 4.55 0.47
CA LEU A 212 -30.82 3.43 1.40
C LEU A 212 -29.53 2.62 1.52
N LYS A 213 -28.87 2.31 0.40
CA LYS A 213 -27.56 1.66 0.40
C LYS A 213 -26.49 2.47 1.11
N SER A 214 -26.49 3.80 0.92
CA SER A 214 -25.53 4.68 1.61
C SER A 214 -25.73 4.66 3.13
N TYR A 215 -26.98 4.72 3.62
CA TYR A 215 -27.26 4.64 5.05
C TYR A 215 -26.88 3.28 5.64
N VAL A 216 -27.34 2.20 5.03
CA VAL A 216 -27.07 0.84 5.51
C VAL A 216 -25.59 0.51 5.42
N GLY A 217 -24.93 0.89 4.32
CA GLY A 217 -23.50 0.68 4.11
C GLY A 217 -22.66 1.40 5.16
N LEU A 218 -22.95 2.67 5.45
CA LEU A 218 -22.21 3.43 6.47
C LEU A 218 -22.42 2.86 7.87
N LEU A 219 -23.66 2.46 8.22
CA LEU A 219 -23.94 1.80 9.50
C LEU A 219 -23.16 0.50 9.66
N LEU A 220 -23.14 -0.34 8.62
CA LEU A 220 -22.36 -1.58 8.62
C LEU A 220 -20.87 -1.32 8.73
N LEU A 221 -20.36 -0.29 8.05
CA LEU A 221 -18.95 0.09 8.15
C LEU A 221 -18.60 0.47 9.59
N VAL A 222 -19.43 1.24 10.28
CA VAL A 222 -19.23 1.58 11.71
C VAL A 222 -19.20 0.33 12.59
N VAL A 223 -20.13 -0.60 12.40
CA VAL A 223 -20.17 -1.87 13.16
C VAL A 223 -18.93 -2.71 12.88
N LEU A 224 -18.56 -2.86 11.61
CA LEU A 224 -17.36 -3.60 11.21
C LEU A 224 -16.12 -3.01 11.86
N VAL A 225 -15.95 -1.68 11.81
CA VAL A 225 -14.81 -0.98 12.42
C VAL A 225 -14.80 -1.11 13.94
N HIS A 226 -15.96 -1.08 14.59
CA HIS A 226 -16.08 -1.14 16.04
C HIS A 226 -15.66 -2.51 16.61
N ASP A 227 -16.04 -3.61 15.97
CA ASP A 227 -16.03 -4.91 16.66
C ASP A 227 -14.67 -5.59 16.82
N ASP A 228 -13.62 -5.28 16.03
CA ASP A 228 -12.24 -5.76 16.33
C ASP A 228 -11.16 -5.31 15.32
N TRP A 229 -11.32 -4.15 14.65
CA TRP A 229 -10.40 -3.76 13.58
C TRP A 229 -8.95 -3.58 14.01
N SER A 230 -8.70 -3.12 15.23
CA SER A 230 -7.33 -2.92 15.72
C SER A 230 -6.59 -4.25 15.93
N GLY A 231 -7.25 -5.25 16.52
CA GLY A 231 -6.67 -6.57 16.78
C GLY A 231 -6.41 -7.36 15.50
N GLN A 232 -7.36 -7.34 14.56
CA GLN A 232 -7.25 -8.06 13.29
C GLN A 232 -6.24 -7.40 12.33
N LEU A 233 -6.18 -6.06 12.26
CA LEU A 233 -5.17 -5.38 11.44
C LEU A 233 -3.75 -5.56 12.00
N ILE A 234 -3.58 -5.56 13.33
CA ILE A 234 -2.27 -5.84 13.95
C ILE A 234 -1.85 -7.30 13.68
N THR A 235 -2.76 -8.26 13.75
CA THR A 235 -2.45 -9.66 13.43
C THR A 235 -2.17 -9.87 11.94
N LEU A 236 -2.89 -9.21 11.03
CA LEU A 236 -2.62 -9.24 9.59
C LEU A 236 -1.31 -8.54 9.22
N CYS A 237 -1.00 -7.40 9.85
CA CYS A 237 0.26 -6.69 9.62
C CYS A 237 1.47 -7.41 10.23
N THR A 238 1.28 -8.12 11.35
CA THR A 238 2.35 -8.93 11.96
C THR A 238 2.54 -10.27 11.27
N SER A 239 1.48 -10.89 10.74
CA SER A 239 1.59 -12.10 9.91
C SER A 239 2.26 -11.79 8.57
N LEU A 240 1.93 -10.67 7.92
CA LEU A 240 2.63 -10.17 6.73
C LEU A 240 4.13 -9.92 7.02
N GLY A 241 4.45 -9.32 8.17
CA GLY A 241 5.82 -9.14 8.61
C GLY A 241 6.58 -10.46 8.82
N ARG A 242 5.91 -11.51 9.32
CA ARG A 242 6.53 -12.84 9.52
C ARG A 242 6.66 -13.62 8.22
N ALA A 243 5.68 -13.55 7.33
CA ALA A 243 5.70 -14.23 6.02
C ALA A 243 6.81 -13.70 5.09
N PHE A 244 7.24 -12.46 5.29
CA PHE A 244 8.34 -11.86 4.53
C PHE A 244 9.74 -12.21 5.08
N LEU A 245 9.84 -12.56 6.36
CA LEU A 245 11.10 -12.79 7.08
C LEU A 245 11.44 -14.28 7.32
N GLY A 246 10.52 -15.21 7.04
CA GLY A 246 10.80 -16.64 6.92
C GLY A 246 11.04 -17.02 5.47
#